data_AF-C7DGU2-F1
#
_entry.id   AF-C7DGU2-F1
#
_cell.length_a   1.000
_cell.length_b   1.000
_cell.length_c   1.000
_cell.angle_alpha   90.00
_cell.angle_beta   90.00
_cell.angle_gamma   90.00
#
_symmetry.space_group_name_H-M   'P 1'
#
loop_
_entity.id
_entity.type
_entity.pdbx_description
1 polymer ?
#
loop_
_entity_poly.entity_id
_entity_poly.type
_entity_poly.pdbx_seq_one_letter_code
_entity_poly.pdbx_strand_id
1 'polypeptide(L)'
;MSHMRKQYFLLAAFILASLSVLTFAQLGEEAGQPFLNVSVGGSATFNYSILNSGSAPIPFTVVLPTLNTIPNNATPTIKVTPMNGTLAPHSSQVISITAYVPYGDKPHLKWQGVLSVIESAPVSNVTNGAGAVVRAGVAKIVTIESEPPKSSPLLYYIAAFIVLVVVIVVAYLALFGRNKSRKENANAAAASHAGNTAANKIASKRVKKKGKGNRNSRGSNKRSSKKTQRKKNATRKRAAKK
;
A
#
# COMPACT_ATOMS: atom_id res chain seq x y z
N MET A 1 56.43 -5.02 64.88
CA MET A 1 56.22 -5.27 63.43
C MET A 1 54.74 -5.37 63.00
N SER A 2 53.76 -5.49 63.90
CA SER A 2 52.33 -5.64 63.55
C SER A 2 51.65 -4.36 63.04
N HIS A 3 52.05 -3.18 63.51
CA HIS A 3 51.36 -1.92 63.19
C HIS A 3 51.62 -1.37 61.78
N MET A 4 52.84 -1.50 61.24
CA MET A 4 53.14 -0.98 59.90
C MET A 4 52.37 -1.73 58.80
N ARG A 5 52.19 -3.06 58.92
CA ARG A 5 51.47 -3.86 57.92
C ARG A 5 50.00 -3.46 57.75
N LYS A 6 49.34 -3.00 58.82
CA LYS A 6 47.95 -2.53 58.76
C LYS A 6 47.81 -1.19 58.04
N GLN A 7 48.79 -0.30 58.15
CA GLN A 7 48.77 1.00 57.49
C GLN A 7 48.96 0.88 55.97
N TYR A 8 49.87 0.00 55.52
CA TYR A 8 50.04 -0.27 54.08
C TYR A 8 48.80 -0.91 53.45
N PHE A 9 48.11 -1.79 54.19
CA PHE A 9 46.89 -2.44 53.70
C PHE A 9 45.72 -1.45 53.54
N LEU A 10 45.55 -0.52 54.48
CA LEU A 10 44.53 0.54 54.39
C LEU A 10 44.85 1.54 53.27
N LEU A 11 46.11 1.92 53.10
CA LEU A 11 46.52 2.82 52.01
C LEU A 11 46.33 2.15 50.64
N ALA A 12 46.67 0.87 50.50
CA ALA A 12 46.47 0.11 49.27
C ALA A 12 44.97 -0.06 48.95
N ALA A 13 44.13 -0.34 49.95
CA ALA A 13 42.68 -0.41 49.77
C ALA A 13 42.07 0.94 49.37
N PHE A 14 42.57 2.05 49.92
CA PHE A 14 42.14 3.40 49.55
C PHE A 14 42.54 3.78 48.11
N ILE A 15 43.75 3.42 47.68
CA ILE A 15 44.22 3.62 46.30
C ILE A 15 43.44 2.74 45.32
N LEU A 16 43.16 1.48 45.69
CA LEU A 16 42.39 0.58 44.82
C LEU A 16 40.92 1.01 44.72
N ALA A 17 40.35 1.60 45.78
CA ALA A 17 39.02 2.19 45.77
C ALA A 17 38.97 3.49 44.94
N SER A 18 39.99 4.34 45.00
CA SER A 18 40.02 5.59 44.23
C SER A 18 40.25 5.39 42.72
N LEU A 19 40.88 4.28 42.31
CA LEU A 19 41.00 3.91 40.89
C LEU A 19 39.68 3.44 40.26
N SER A 20 38.69 3.03 41.06
CA SER A 20 37.41 2.51 40.55
C SER A 20 36.40 3.60 40.10
N VAL A 21 36.71 4.88 40.33
CA VAL A 21 35.79 6.01 40.06
C VAL A 21 36.04 6.71 38.72
N LEU A 22 37.06 6.29 37.96
CA LEU A 22 37.32 6.82 36.61
C LEU A 22 36.56 6.00 35.55
N THR A 23 35.23 5.89 35.70
CA THR A 23 34.38 5.59 34.55
C THR A 23 34.20 6.89 33.77
N PHE A 24 35.10 7.13 32.82
CA PHE A 24 34.93 8.21 31.86
C PHE A 24 33.54 8.06 31.23
N ALA A 25 32.78 9.15 31.21
CA ALA A 25 31.54 9.24 30.45
C ALA A 25 31.83 8.83 29.00
N GLN A 26 31.30 7.68 28.58
CA GLN A 26 31.47 7.18 27.23
C GLN A 26 30.12 7.22 26.53
N LEU A 27 30.02 8.11 25.54
CA LEU A 27 28.87 8.15 24.65
C LEU A 27 28.93 6.89 23.76
N GLY A 28 27.97 5.99 23.96
CA GLY A 28 27.84 4.75 23.21
C GLY A 28 26.69 4.80 22.20
N GLU A 29 26.66 3.84 21.28
CA GLU A 29 25.58 3.65 20.31
C GLU A 29 25.01 2.23 20.32
N GLU A 30 23.76 2.12 19.89
CA GLU A 30 23.12 0.85 19.56
C GLU A 30 23.44 0.44 18.11
N ALA A 31 23.63 -0.85 17.84
CA ALA A 31 24.14 -1.38 16.57
C ALA A 31 23.18 -1.15 15.38
N GLY A 32 23.75 -0.96 14.17
CA GLY A 32 23.02 -0.91 12.88
C GLY A 32 23.41 0.28 12.00
N GLN A 33 23.65 0.06 10.69
CA GLN A 33 23.88 1.14 9.73
C GLN A 33 22.54 1.75 9.30
N PRO A 34 22.35 3.09 9.43
CA PRO A 34 21.13 3.73 9.00
C PRO A 34 21.04 3.78 7.48
N PHE A 35 20.08 3.01 6.96
CA PHE A 35 19.73 2.95 5.55
C PHE A 35 18.26 3.31 5.38
N LEU A 36 17.98 4.32 4.55
CA LEU A 36 16.66 4.89 4.34
C LEU A 36 16.25 4.71 2.87
N ASN A 37 15.22 3.92 2.64
CA ASN A 37 14.51 3.88 1.37
C ASN A 37 13.41 4.92 1.37
N VAL A 38 13.54 5.92 0.50
CA VAL A 38 12.63 7.06 0.44
C VAL A 38 12.07 7.18 -0.97
N SER A 39 10.75 7.08 -1.12
CA SER A 39 10.13 7.33 -2.42
C SER A 39 10.40 8.77 -2.87
N VAL A 40 10.62 8.98 -4.17
CA VAL A 40 10.72 10.33 -4.78
C VAL A 40 9.51 11.17 -4.35
N GLY A 41 9.76 12.38 -3.83
CA GLY A 41 8.75 13.27 -3.25
C GLY A 41 8.23 12.89 -1.87
N GLY A 42 8.79 11.85 -1.23
CA GLY A 42 8.40 11.35 0.07
C GLY A 42 9.43 11.59 1.16
N SER A 43 9.18 10.96 2.31
CA SER A 43 10.08 10.98 3.45
C SER A 43 10.13 9.63 4.15
N ALA A 44 11.25 9.31 4.79
CA ALA A 44 11.35 8.19 5.72
C ALA A 44 12.12 8.61 6.97
N THR A 45 11.78 7.97 8.08
CA THR A 45 12.37 8.25 9.39
C THR A 45 13.05 6.99 9.91
N PHE A 46 14.25 7.13 10.46
CA PHE A 46 14.87 6.11 11.30
C PHE A 46 15.15 6.66 12.69
N ASN A 47 15.21 5.75 13.66
CA ASN A 47 15.52 6.08 15.04
C ASN A 47 16.92 5.59 15.37
N TYR A 48 17.69 6.43 16.05
CA TYR A 48 19.06 6.17 16.47
C TYR A 48 19.18 6.39 17.97
N SER A 49 19.61 5.37 18.70
CA SER A 49 19.78 5.44 20.15
C SER A 49 21.21 5.80 20.51
N ILE A 50 21.37 6.83 21.34
CA ILE A 50 22.63 7.14 22.04
C ILE A 50 22.54 6.70 23.50
N LEU A 51 23.65 6.25 24.06
CA LEU A 51 23.75 5.74 25.43
C LEU A 51 24.78 6.54 26.22
N ASN A 52 24.45 6.90 27.46
CA ASN A 52 25.40 7.37 28.46
C ASN A 52 25.60 6.23 29.47
N SER A 53 26.73 5.52 29.37
CA SER A 53 27.11 4.50 30.35
C SER A 53 27.81 5.08 31.58
N GLY A 54 28.15 6.37 31.55
CA GLY A 54 28.83 7.08 32.63
C GLY A 54 27.91 7.50 33.77
N SER A 55 28.55 7.96 34.84
CA SER A 55 27.92 8.42 36.08
C SER A 55 27.53 9.90 36.08
N ALA A 56 27.94 10.67 35.07
CA ALA A 56 27.65 12.10 34.93
C ALA A 56 26.76 12.38 33.71
N PRO A 57 25.87 13.40 33.76
CA PRO A 57 25.09 13.80 32.59
C PRO A 57 25.97 14.27 31.43
N ILE A 58 25.62 13.91 30.19
CA ILE A 58 26.35 14.30 28.97
C ILE A 58 25.48 15.24 28.13
N PRO A 59 25.80 16.54 28.05
CA PRO A 59 25.20 17.41 27.05
C PRO A 59 25.64 16.98 25.63
N PHE A 60 24.71 16.90 24.68
CA PHE A 60 25.00 16.47 23.31
C PHE A 60 24.43 17.42 22.26
N THR A 61 25.05 17.41 21.08
CA THR A 61 24.53 18.05 19.86
C THR A 61 24.69 17.07 18.70
N VAL A 62 23.68 17.01 17.84
CA VAL A 62 23.73 16.27 16.58
C VAL A 62 24.28 17.18 15.50
N VAL A 63 25.23 16.69 14.72
CA VAL A 63 25.76 17.33 13.51
C VAL A 63 25.14 16.62 12.31
N LEU A 64 24.38 17.37 11.51
CA LEU A 64 23.75 16.85 10.29
C LEU A 64 24.81 16.38 9.28
N PRO A 65 24.54 15.32 8.52
CA PRO A 65 25.47 14.87 7.51
C PRO A 65 25.50 15.84 6.32
N THR A 66 26.70 16.12 5.84
CA THR A 66 26.88 16.66 4.50
C THR A 66 26.76 15.52 3.51
N LEU A 67 25.67 15.50 2.75
CA LEU A 67 25.45 14.49 1.71
C LEU A 67 26.29 14.80 0.46
N ASN A 68 26.73 13.75 -0.23
CA ASN A 68 27.32 13.90 -1.57
C ASN A 68 26.35 14.57 -2.55
N THR A 69 26.88 15.33 -3.49
CA THR A 69 26.10 15.96 -4.56
C THR A 69 26.04 15.04 -5.78
N ILE A 70 24.84 14.87 -6.34
CA ILE A 70 24.64 14.14 -7.60
C ILE A 70 24.32 15.16 -8.70
N PRO A 71 25.06 15.17 -9.83
CA PRO A 71 24.82 16.14 -10.90
C PRO A 71 23.39 16.09 -11.42
N ASN A 72 22.78 17.27 -11.61
CA ASN A 72 21.40 17.44 -12.10
C ASN A 72 20.30 16.87 -11.19
N ASN A 73 20.61 16.60 -9.93
CA ASN A 73 19.65 16.14 -8.93
C ASN A 73 19.73 16.98 -7.67
N ALA A 74 18.60 17.13 -6.99
CA ALA A 74 18.55 17.87 -5.74
C ALA A 74 19.02 16.99 -4.58
N THR A 75 19.68 17.60 -3.59
CA THR A 75 20.15 16.87 -2.41
C THR A 75 18.98 16.71 -1.42
N PRO A 76 18.78 15.50 -0.85
CA PRO A 76 17.77 15.27 0.17
C PRO A 76 17.96 16.19 1.37
N THR A 77 16.85 16.61 1.97
CA THR A 77 16.88 17.36 3.23
C THR A 77 16.76 16.39 4.39
N ILE A 78 17.54 16.61 5.46
CA ILE A 78 17.47 15.80 6.68
C ILE A 78 17.02 16.67 7.84
N LYS A 79 16.07 16.16 8.62
CA LYS A 79 15.62 16.75 9.88
C LYS A 79 15.91 15.78 11.02
N VAL A 80 16.33 16.30 12.15
CA VAL A 80 16.68 15.51 13.34
C VAL A 80 15.94 16.03 14.55
N THR A 81 15.47 15.12 15.42
CA THR A 81 14.79 15.47 16.66
C THR A 81 15.09 14.44 17.76
N PRO A 82 15.58 14.84 18.94
CA PRO A 82 16.07 16.18 19.27
C PRO A 82 17.42 16.47 18.58
N MET A 83 17.70 17.74 18.30
CA MET A 83 18.98 18.18 17.71
C MET A 83 20.07 18.37 18.78
N ASN A 84 19.67 18.61 20.02
CA ASN A 84 20.55 18.77 21.17
C ASN A 84 19.80 18.35 22.44
N GLY A 85 20.53 18.17 23.53
CA GLY A 85 19.92 17.81 24.81
C GLY A 85 20.96 17.46 25.86
N THR A 86 20.50 16.84 26.94
CA THR A 86 21.36 16.31 28.00
C THR A 86 20.94 14.88 28.30
N LEU A 87 21.89 13.97 28.18
CA LEU A 87 21.69 12.55 28.44
C LEU A 87 22.00 12.27 29.91
N ALA A 88 21.00 11.81 30.66
CA ALA A 88 21.19 11.49 32.07
C ALA A 88 22.20 10.34 32.26
N PRO A 89 22.83 10.21 33.44
CA PRO A 89 23.67 9.06 33.77
C PRO A 89 22.94 7.75 33.55
N HIS A 90 23.64 6.74 33.04
CA HIS A 90 23.10 5.38 32.83
C HIS A 90 21.78 5.34 32.04
N SER A 91 21.62 6.24 31.06
CA SER A 91 20.39 6.38 30.27
C SER A 91 20.63 6.38 28.76
N SER A 92 19.58 6.09 28.00
CA SER A 92 19.58 6.14 26.54
C SER A 92 18.58 7.18 26.03
N GLN A 93 18.92 7.86 24.94
CA GLN A 93 18.03 8.80 24.25
C GLN A 93 17.89 8.38 22.78
N VAL A 94 16.65 8.37 22.30
CA VAL A 94 16.35 8.15 20.89
C VAL A 94 16.39 9.49 20.16
N ILE A 95 17.07 9.48 19.02
CA ILE A 95 17.16 10.55 18.04
C ILE A 95 16.44 10.08 16.78
N SER A 96 15.37 10.76 16.40
CA SER A 96 14.64 10.51 15.17
C SER A 96 15.24 11.33 14.04
N ILE A 97 15.65 10.67 12.96
CA ILE A 97 16.22 11.29 11.77
C ILE A 97 15.29 11.03 10.59
N THR A 98 14.78 12.09 9.99
CA THR A 98 13.86 12.04 8.85
C THR A 98 14.54 12.61 7.62
N ALA A 99 14.64 11.81 6.55
CA ALA A 99 15.10 12.27 5.25
C ALA A 99 13.91 12.56 4.33
N TYR A 100 14.04 13.60 3.52
CA TYR A 100 13.06 14.03 2.53
C TYR A 100 13.71 14.04 1.15
N VAL A 101 13.16 13.26 0.22
CA VAL A 101 13.63 13.22 -1.17
C VAL A 101 12.73 14.11 -2.04
N PRO A 102 13.29 15.04 -2.83
CA PRO A 102 12.53 15.92 -3.73
C PRO A 102 11.70 15.16 -4.78
N TYR A 103 10.58 15.75 -5.25
CA TYR A 103 9.65 15.13 -6.21
C TYR A 103 10.21 15.03 -7.65
N GLY A 104 11.20 15.87 -8.00
CA GLY A 104 11.75 15.95 -9.36
C GLY A 104 12.92 15.01 -9.65
N ASP A 105 13.35 14.23 -8.67
CA ASP A 105 14.55 13.39 -8.81
C ASP A 105 14.27 12.04 -9.44
N LYS A 106 15.33 11.43 -9.99
CA LYS A 106 15.26 10.09 -10.53
C LYS A 106 15.17 9.06 -9.39
N PRO A 107 14.47 7.93 -9.58
CA PRO A 107 14.56 6.82 -8.65
C PRO A 107 15.95 6.18 -8.70
N HIS A 108 16.30 5.43 -7.65
CA HIS A 108 17.55 4.67 -7.46
C HIS A 108 18.83 5.52 -7.32
N LEU A 109 18.68 6.78 -6.93
CA LEU A 109 19.80 7.63 -6.54
C LEU A 109 20.21 7.34 -5.11
N LYS A 110 21.52 7.35 -4.84
CA LYS A 110 22.08 7.08 -3.51
C LYS A 110 22.85 8.27 -2.99
N TRP A 111 22.41 8.79 -1.85
CA TRP A 111 23.12 9.81 -1.09
C TRP A 111 23.73 9.22 0.17
N GLN A 112 24.94 9.64 0.49
CA GLN A 112 25.68 9.22 1.67
C GLN A 112 26.30 10.42 2.36
N GLY A 113 26.33 10.37 3.68
CA GLY A 113 27.03 11.35 4.51
C GLY A 113 27.20 10.84 5.93
N VAL A 114 27.98 11.56 6.74
CA VAL A 114 28.30 11.16 8.12
C VAL A 114 27.45 11.97 9.10
N LEU A 115 26.51 11.30 9.76
CA LEU A 115 25.79 11.86 10.89
C LEU A 115 26.65 11.66 12.14
N SER A 116 26.82 12.69 12.95
CA SER A 116 27.54 12.53 14.22
C SER A 116 26.79 13.14 15.39
N VAL A 117 26.98 12.56 16.56
CA VAL A 117 26.52 13.08 17.84
C VAL A 117 27.75 13.34 18.68
N ILE A 118 27.94 14.58 19.08
CA ILE A 118 29.14 15.00 19.82
C ILE A 118 28.74 15.54 21.18
N GLU A 119 29.64 15.39 22.15
CA GLU A 119 29.51 16.03 23.44
C GLU A 119 29.63 17.56 23.32
N SER A 120 28.59 18.25 23.80
CA SER A 120 28.49 19.71 23.86
C SER A 120 29.19 20.20 25.12
N ALA A 121 30.46 20.59 25.04
CA ALA A 121 31.16 21.10 26.23
C ALA A 121 30.47 22.37 26.74
N PRO A 122 30.43 22.60 28.07
CA PRO A 122 30.23 23.94 28.58
C PRO A 122 31.33 24.84 28.01
N VAL A 123 30.95 26.02 27.53
CA VAL A 123 31.79 26.99 26.80
C VAL A 123 32.90 27.62 27.68
N SER A 124 33.24 27.02 28.81
CA SER A 124 33.91 27.72 29.92
C SER A 124 35.42 27.51 30.03
N ASN A 125 36.06 26.66 29.22
CA ASN A 125 37.51 26.41 29.33
C ASN A 125 38.28 26.55 28.00
N VAL A 126 37.84 27.42 27.08
CA VAL A 126 38.72 27.88 25.98
C VAL A 126 39.52 29.08 26.48
N THR A 127 40.42 28.83 27.42
CA THR A 127 41.46 29.77 27.81
C THR A 127 42.48 29.82 26.68
N ASN A 128 42.36 30.80 25.77
CA ASN A 128 43.39 31.41 24.92
C ASN A 128 44.69 30.59 24.67
N GLY A 129 44.54 29.37 24.16
CA GLY A 129 45.64 28.51 23.79
C GLY A 129 45.25 27.74 22.54
N ALA A 130 46.10 27.78 21.52
CA ALA A 130 45.92 27.07 20.26
C ALA A 130 46.06 25.54 20.44
N GLY A 131 45.18 24.95 21.26
CA GLY A 131 45.08 23.52 21.51
C GLY A 131 43.84 22.93 20.85
N ALA A 132 44.00 21.77 20.21
CA ALA A 132 42.87 21.04 19.64
C ALA A 132 41.95 20.54 20.77
N VAL A 133 40.67 20.90 20.72
CA VAL A 133 39.64 20.36 21.63
C VAL A 133 39.18 19.01 21.08
N VAL A 134 39.60 17.91 21.70
CA VAL A 134 39.10 16.57 21.37
C VAL A 134 37.79 16.36 22.13
N ARG A 135 36.68 16.17 21.40
CA ARG A 135 35.36 15.89 21.96
C ARG A 135 35.02 14.42 21.74
N ALA A 136 34.47 13.77 22.77
CA ALA A 136 33.89 12.45 22.58
C ALA A 136 32.64 12.57 21.69
N GLY A 137 32.46 11.60 20.81
CA GLY A 137 31.33 11.60 19.88
C GLY A 137 31.21 10.27 19.16
N VAL A 138 30.04 10.06 18.59
CA VAL A 138 29.72 8.88 17.79
C VAL A 138 29.34 9.31 16.38
N ALA A 139 29.78 8.58 15.37
CA ALA A 139 29.54 8.91 13.97
C ALA A 139 29.05 7.69 13.19
N LYS A 140 28.00 7.88 12.38
CA LYS A 140 27.43 6.86 11.49
C LYS A 140 27.30 7.37 10.07
N ILE A 141 27.57 6.47 9.11
CA ILE A 141 27.26 6.71 7.70
C ILE A 141 25.75 6.52 7.53
N VAL A 142 25.07 7.58 7.09
CA VAL A 142 23.67 7.54 6.68
C VAL A 142 23.62 7.37 5.18
N THR A 143 22.88 6.36 4.72
CA THR A 143 22.61 6.15 3.30
C THR A 143 21.13 6.38 3.02
N ILE A 144 20.83 7.21 2.04
CA ILE A 144 19.48 7.47 1.54
C ILE A 144 19.42 6.97 0.10
N GLU A 145 18.48 6.11 -0.20
CA GLU A 145 18.22 5.62 -1.56
C GLU A 145 16.83 6.06 -2.02
N SER A 146 16.74 6.70 -3.19
CA SER A 146 15.45 7.06 -3.75
C SER A 146 14.75 5.82 -4.33
N GLU A 147 13.48 5.66 -4.03
CA GLU A 147 12.61 4.65 -4.65
C GLU A 147 11.63 5.32 -5.62
N PRO A 148 11.09 4.58 -6.61
CA PRO A 148 10.00 5.07 -7.43
C PRO A 148 8.87 5.66 -6.58
N PRO A 149 8.18 6.72 -7.06
CA PRO A 149 7.08 7.31 -6.33
C PRO A 149 6.05 6.22 -6.03
N LYS A 150 5.65 6.11 -4.76
CA LYS A 150 4.61 5.16 -4.35
C LYS A 150 3.34 5.54 -5.10
N SER A 151 2.91 4.67 -6.03
CA SER A 151 1.63 4.86 -6.71
C SER A 151 0.54 4.88 -5.66
N SER A 152 -0.22 5.97 -5.59
CA SER A 152 -1.29 6.07 -4.62
C SER A 152 -2.35 5.01 -4.97
N PRO A 153 -2.72 4.12 -4.03
CA PRO A 153 -3.72 3.08 -4.31
C PRO A 153 -5.08 3.71 -4.69
N LEU A 154 -5.29 4.98 -4.32
CA LEU A 154 -6.44 5.78 -4.69
C LEU A 154 -6.64 5.90 -6.21
N LEU A 155 -5.57 6.06 -7.01
CA LEU A 155 -5.69 6.10 -8.47
C LEU A 155 -6.15 4.76 -9.04
N TYR A 156 -5.69 3.65 -8.44
CA TYR A 156 -6.15 2.31 -8.81
C TYR A 156 -7.63 2.10 -8.47
N TYR A 157 -8.07 2.55 -7.29
CA TYR A 157 -9.48 2.49 -6.90
C TYR A 157 -10.37 3.36 -7.81
N ILE A 158 -9.92 4.56 -8.21
CA ILE A 158 -10.65 5.42 -9.15
C ILE A 158 -10.77 4.73 -10.51
N ALA A 159 -9.68 4.18 -11.04
CA ALA A 159 -9.71 3.46 -12.32
C ALA A 159 -10.63 2.22 -12.26
N ALA A 160 -10.55 1.43 -11.19
CA ALA A 160 -11.41 0.28 -10.98
C ALA A 160 -12.89 0.68 -10.87
N PHE A 161 -13.19 1.80 -10.18
CA PHE A 161 -14.55 2.33 -10.07
C PHE A 161 -15.10 2.77 -11.44
N ILE A 162 -14.30 3.47 -12.25
CA ILE A 162 -14.70 3.87 -13.60
C ILE A 162 -15.04 2.64 -14.46
N VAL A 163 -14.19 1.61 -14.44
CA VAL A 163 -14.43 0.36 -15.17
C VAL A 163 -15.74 -0.30 -14.70
N LEU A 164 -15.97 -0.37 -13.40
CA LEU A 164 -17.19 -0.93 -12.83
C LEU A 164 -18.44 -0.17 -13.31
N VAL A 165 -18.42 1.16 -13.29
CA VAL A 165 -19.53 2.00 -13.77
C VAL A 165 -19.81 1.76 -15.24
N VAL A 166 -18.77 1.69 -16.08
CA VAL A 166 -18.93 1.41 -17.53
C VAL A 166 -19.58 0.04 -17.74
N VAL A 167 -19.16 -1.00 -17.01
CA VAL A 167 -19.75 -2.34 -17.10
C VAL A 167 -21.23 -2.31 -16.72
N ILE A 168 -21.61 -1.60 -15.65
CA ILE A 168 -23.00 -1.46 -15.22
C ILE A 168 -23.84 -0.75 -16.29
N VAL A 169 -23.35 0.34 -16.87
CA VAL A 169 -24.05 1.10 -17.91
C VAL A 169 -24.25 0.25 -19.17
N VAL A 170 -23.22 -0.46 -19.62
CA VAL A 170 -23.31 -1.35 -20.79
C VAL A 170 -24.30 -2.48 -20.55
N ALA A 171 -24.27 -3.11 -19.37
CA ALA A 171 -25.23 -4.15 -18.99
C ALA A 171 -26.68 -3.62 -18.96
N TYR A 172 -26.87 -2.43 -18.40
CA TYR A 172 -28.18 -1.77 -18.37
C TYR A 172 -28.72 -1.50 -19.78
N LEU A 173 -27.91 -0.90 -20.66
CA LEU A 173 -28.28 -0.63 -22.05
C LEU A 173 -28.59 -1.91 -22.83
N ALA A 174 -27.81 -2.98 -22.64
CA ALA A 174 -28.05 -4.27 -23.31
C ALA A 174 -29.37 -4.92 -22.85
N LEU A 175 -29.70 -4.83 -21.56
CA LEU A 175 -30.98 -5.34 -21.04
C LEU A 175 -32.17 -4.51 -21.53
N PHE A 176 -32.05 -3.17 -21.52
CA PHE A 176 -33.15 -2.29 -21.94
C PHE A 176 -33.39 -2.34 -23.46
N GLY A 177 -32.33 -2.44 -24.26
CA GLY A 177 -32.42 -2.60 -25.72
C GLY A 177 -33.12 -3.90 -26.12
N ARG A 178 -32.88 -5.01 -25.41
CA ARG A 178 -33.57 -6.30 -25.64
C ARG A 178 -35.04 -6.27 -25.26
N ASN A 179 -35.43 -5.47 -24.27
CA ASN A 179 -36.83 -5.34 -23.87
C ASN A 179 -37.65 -4.54 -24.90
N LYS A 180 -37.05 -3.54 -25.56
CA LYS A 180 -37.73 -2.78 -26.62
C LYS A 180 -38.01 -3.64 -27.85
N SER A 181 -37.03 -4.41 -28.33
CA SER A 181 -37.21 -5.29 -29.48
C SER A 181 -38.21 -6.43 -29.23
N ARG A 182 -38.33 -6.92 -27.99
CA ARG A 182 -39.36 -7.90 -27.62
C ARG A 182 -40.78 -7.33 -27.69
N LYS A 183 -40.98 -6.05 -27.34
CA LYS A 183 -42.30 -5.40 -27.42
C LYS A 183 -42.74 -5.16 -28.86
N GLU A 184 -41.81 -4.75 -29.73
CA GLU A 184 -42.09 -4.55 -31.16
C GLU A 184 -42.45 -5.87 -31.86
N ASN A 185 -41.70 -6.95 -31.58
CA ASN A 185 -41.99 -8.28 -32.13
C ASN A 185 -43.30 -8.88 -31.58
N ALA A 186 -43.63 -8.63 -30.31
CA ALA A 186 -44.89 -9.08 -29.72
C ALA A 186 -46.10 -8.36 -30.34
N ASN A 187 -45.99 -7.06 -30.61
CA ASN A 187 -47.05 -6.27 -31.25
C ASN A 187 -47.23 -6.65 -32.73
N ALA A 188 -46.14 -6.90 -33.45
CA ALA A 188 -46.20 -7.40 -34.83
C ALA A 188 -46.84 -8.80 -34.91
N ALA A 189 -46.53 -9.69 -33.96
CA ALA A 189 -47.17 -11.01 -33.86
C ALA A 189 -48.65 -10.91 -33.47
N ALA A 190 -49.02 -9.99 -32.57
CA ALA A 190 -50.42 -9.76 -32.22
C ALA A 190 -51.25 -9.19 -33.40
N ALA A 191 -50.66 -8.29 -34.19
CA ALA A 191 -51.30 -7.72 -35.38
C ALA A 191 -51.55 -8.77 -36.48
N SER A 192 -50.61 -9.68 -36.70
CA SER A 192 -50.77 -10.76 -37.70
C SER A 192 -51.84 -11.79 -37.29
N HIS A 193 -51.96 -12.10 -36.00
CA HIS A 193 -53.05 -12.95 -35.49
C HIS A 193 -54.42 -12.27 -35.58
N ALA A 194 -54.52 -10.96 -35.30
CA ALA A 194 -55.77 -10.22 -35.45
C ALA A 194 -56.26 -10.18 -36.91
N GLY A 195 -55.36 -9.94 -37.87
CA GLY A 195 -55.69 -9.95 -39.30
C GLY A 195 -56.20 -11.29 -39.81
N ASN A 196 -55.58 -12.40 -39.38
CA ASN A 196 -56.00 -13.75 -39.77
C ASN A 196 -57.37 -14.14 -39.19
N THR A 197 -57.69 -13.67 -37.97
CA THR A 197 -58.97 -13.95 -37.32
C THR A 197 -60.13 -13.19 -38.00
N ALA A 198 -59.88 -11.96 -38.45
CA ALA A 198 -60.85 -11.18 -39.22
C ALA A 198 -61.11 -11.77 -40.61
N ALA A 199 -60.04 -12.22 -41.31
CA ALA A 199 -60.15 -12.87 -42.62
C ALA A 199 -60.97 -14.18 -42.54
N ASN A 200 -60.74 -15.01 -41.52
CA ASN A 200 -61.51 -16.24 -41.30
C ASN A 200 -62.99 -15.98 -40.95
N LYS A 201 -63.30 -14.87 -40.27
CA LYS A 201 -64.69 -14.48 -39.95
C LYS A 201 -65.47 -14.03 -41.19
N ILE A 202 -64.80 -13.45 -42.19
CA ILE A 202 -65.41 -13.07 -43.47
C ILE A 202 -65.57 -14.31 -44.38
N ALA A 203 -64.58 -15.21 -44.41
CA ALA A 203 -64.65 -16.45 -45.17
C ALA A 203 -65.79 -17.38 -44.69
N SER A 204 -65.96 -17.54 -43.38
CA SER A 204 -67.04 -18.37 -42.81
C SER A 204 -68.45 -17.80 -43.04
N LYS A 205 -68.61 -16.47 -43.14
CA LYS A 205 -69.89 -15.85 -43.53
C LYS A 205 -70.23 -16.04 -45.01
N ARG A 206 -69.23 -16.11 -45.90
CA ARG A 206 -69.47 -16.38 -47.34
C ARG A 206 -69.84 -17.85 -47.61
N VAL A 207 -69.29 -18.81 -46.86
CA VAL A 207 -69.65 -20.22 -47.02
C VAL A 207 -71.08 -20.51 -46.55
N LYS A 208 -71.57 -19.85 -45.49
CA LYS A 208 -72.97 -20.04 -45.03
C LYS A 208 -74.04 -19.46 -45.95
N LYS A 209 -73.69 -18.53 -46.86
CA LYS A 209 -74.63 -18.00 -47.86
C LYS A 209 -74.74 -18.86 -49.13
N LYS A 210 -73.83 -19.82 -49.34
CA LYS A 210 -73.78 -20.68 -50.54
C LYS A 210 -74.22 -22.13 -50.29
N GLY A 211 -74.72 -22.44 -49.09
CA GLY A 211 -75.08 -23.80 -48.66
C GLY A 211 -76.59 -24.04 -48.52
N LYS A 212 -77.43 -23.42 -49.36
CA LYS A 212 -78.87 -23.73 -49.42
C LYS A 212 -79.23 -24.08 -50.87
N GLY A 213 -78.87 -25.29 -51.27
CA GLY A 213 -79.14 -25.82 -52.60
C GLY A 213 -78.01 -26.69 -53.09
N ASN A 214 -78.03 -27.98 -52.73
CA ASN A 214 -78.34 -29.05 -53.67
C ASN A 214 -78.07 -30.39 -52.98
N ARG A 215 -79.13 -31.20 -52.87
CA ARG A 215 -79.06 -32.61 -52.50
C ARG A 215 -78.73 -33.41 -53.77
N ASN A 216 -78.19 -34.61 -53.56
CA ASN A 216 -77.80 -35.63 -54.55
C ASN A 216 -76.36 -35.41 -55.09
N SER A 217 -75.45 -36.38 -55.14
CA SER A 217 -75.58 -37.83 -55.19
C SER A 217 -74.27 -38.52 -54.76
N ARG A 218 -74.40 -39.68 -54.12
CA ARG A 218 -73.57 -40.91 -54.20
C ARG A 218 -72.09 -40.82 -54.61
N GLY A 219 -71.24 -41.46 -53.81
CA GLY A 219 -69.94 -41.95 -54.28
C GLY A 219 -68.98 -42.31 -53.15
N SER A 220 -69.09 -43.53 -52.65
CA SER A 220 -68.20 -44.14 -51.67
C SER A 220 -66.74 -44.14 -52.13
N ASN A 221 -65.81 -43.70 -51.28
CA ASN A 221 -64.63 -44.52 -51.04
C ASN A 221 -64.09 -44.36 -49.62
N LYS A 222 -63.84 -45.52 -49.02
CA LYS A 222 -63.61 -45.77 -47.60
C LYS A 222 -62.20 -46.35 -47.51
N ARG A 223 -61.27 -45.67 -46.83
CA ARG A 223 -60.02 -46.22 -46.22
C ARG A 223 -59.22 -45.06 -45.59
N SER A 224 -59.22 -44.96 -44.25
CA SER A 224 -58.09 -45.27 -43.32
C SER A 224 -56.89 -44.33 -43.48
N SER A 225 -56.31 -43.66 -42.48
CA SER A 225 -56.10 -43.93 -41.05
C SER A 225 -55.81 -42.57 -40.36
N LYS A 226 -56.36 -42.24 -39.20
CA LYS A 226 -55.90 -42.57 -37.83
C LYS A 226 -54.41 -42.29 -37.57
N LYS A 227 -54.15 -41.10 -37.02
CA LYS A 227 -53.54 -40.90 -35.68
C LYS A 227 -52.09 -41.36 -35.49
N THR A 228 -51.16 -40.39 -35.45
CA THR A 228 -50.01 -40.47 -34.53
C THR A 228 -49.69 -39.11 -33.90
N GLN A 229 -50.29 -38.92 -32.74
CA GLN A 229 -49.85 -38.03 -31.69
C GLN A 229 -48.80 -38.81 -30.86
N ARG A 230 -47.78 -38.11 -30.34
CA ARG A 230 -46.93 -38.43 -29.16
C ARG A 230 -45.52 -39.03 -29.36
N LYS A 231 -44.63 -38.50 -28.50
CA LYS A 231 -43.32 -38.98 -28.00
C LYS A 231 -42.13 -38.73 -28.94
N LYS A 232 -41.05 -38.06 -28.54
CA LYS A 232 -40.31 -38.24 -27.28
C LYS A 232 -39.72 -36.92 -26.75
N ASN A 233 -40.28 -36.42 -25.66
CA ASN A 233 -39.47 -35.96 -24.53
C ASN A 233 -39.06 -37.20 -23.72
N ALA A 234 -37.91 -37.11 -23.06
CA ALA A 234 -37.24 -38.13 -22.24
C ALA A 234 -36.29 -39.08 -22.99
N THR A 235 -35.03 -38.67 -23.12
CA THR A 235 -33.92 -39.57 -22.79
C THR A 235 -32.68 -38.77 -22.33
N ARG A 236 -32.32 -38.96 -21.04
CA ARG A 236 -31.00 -38.78 -20.39
C ARG A 236 -30.46 -37.34 -20.32
N LYS A 237 -30.33 -36.65 -19.16
CA LYS A 237 -30.07 -37.09 -17.78
C LYS A 237 -29.20 -38.35 -17.71
N ARG A 238 -27.92 -38.22 -18.11
CA ARG A 238 -26.79 -39.04 -17.67
C ARG A 238 -25.50 -38.42 -18.20
N ALA A 239 -24.98 -37.44 -17.47
CA ALA A 239 -23.57 -37.05 -17.45
C ALA A 239 -23.35 -36.16 -16.23
N ALA A 240 -23.71 -36.68 -15.06
CA ALA A 240 -23.19 -36.24 -13.78
C ALA A 240 -22.64 -37.49 -13.12
N LYS A 241 -21.39 -37.42 -12.66
CA LYS A 241 -20.48 -38.50 -12.22
C LYS A 241 -19.69 -39.18 -13.34
N LYS A 242 -18.55 -38.59 -13.68
CA LYS A 242 -17.27 -39.01 -13.12
C LYS A 242 -16.37 -37.78 -12.98
#